data_AF-A0A1Y6BP23-F1
#
_entry.id   AF-A0A1Y6BP23-F1
#
_cell.length_a   1.000
_cell.length_b   1.000
_cell.length_c   1.000
_cell.angle_alpha   90.00
_cell.angle_beta   90.00
_cell.angle_gamma   90.00
#
_symmetry.space_group_name_H-M   'P 1'
#
loop_
_entity.id
_entity.type
_entity.pdbx_description
1 polymer ?
#
loop_
_entity_poly.entity_id
_entity_poly.type
_entity_poly.pdbx_seq_one_letter_code
_entity_poly.pdbx_strand_id
1 'polypeptide(L)'
;MDTEDIKENIQKPYVWTRLVHMVILFVAFRITELILYAIIILQFFMTMITGKRLENLDKLSSDLSHYMKNIMLYLSFNHDERPFPFSEWDQTKG
;
A
#
# COMPACT_ATOMS: atom_id res chain seq x y z
N MET A 1 -16.68 26.94 -12.98
CA MET A 1 -15.80 26.70 -11.83
C MET A 1 -14.89 27.90 -11.77
N ASP A 2 -15.20 28.82 -10.86
CA ASP A 2 -14.57 30.13 -10.79
C ASP A 2 -13.17 30.02 -10.17
N THR A 3 -12.24 30.85 -10.62
CA THR A 3 -10.83 30.81 -10.20
C THR A 3 -10.66 31.05 -8.70
N GLU A 4 -11.64 31.72 -8.08
CA GLU A 4 -11.70 32.00 -6.64
C GLU A 4 -11.97 30.73 -5.81
N ASP A 5 -12.85 29.84 -6.27
CA ASP A 5 -13.18 28.56 -5.61
C ASP A 5 -11.97 27.60 -5.57
N ILE A 6 -11.15 27.61 -6.61
CA ILE A 6 -9.93 26.79 -6.70
C ILE A 6 -8.91 27.28 -5.67
N LYS A 7 -8.73 28.60 -5.57
CA LYS A 7 -7.77 29.22 -4.66
C LYS A 7 -8.13 28.95 -3.20
N GLU A 8 -9.42 29.01 -2.86
CA GLU A 8 -9.90 28.69 -1.51
C GLU A 8 -9.68 27.20 -1.16
N ASN A 9 -9.95 26.28 -2.09
CA ASN A 9 -9.76 24.85 -1.85
C ASN A 9 -8.27 24.46 -1.70
N ILE A 10 -7.35 25.08 -2.44
CA ILE A 10 -5.90 24.84 -2.29
C ILE A 10 -5.37 25.40 -0.96
N GLN A 11 -5.98 26.46 -0.42
CA GLN A 11 -5.59 27.03 0.88
C GLN A 11 -6.09 26.22 2.07
N LYS A 12 -6.99 25.23 1.86
CA LYS A 12 -7.46 24.37 2.95
C LYS A 12 -6.33 23.44 3.42
N PRO A 13 -5.92 23.49 4.70
CA PRO A 13 -4.82 22.70 5.23
C PRO A 13 -5.02 21.17 5.07
N TYR A 14 -6.28 20.72 5.04
CA TYR A 14 -6.65 19.31 4.84
C TYR A 14 -6.13 18.72 3.51
N VAL A 15 -6.08 19.50 2.42
CA VAL A 15 -5.59 19.05 1.11
C VAL A 15 -4.09 18.73 1.17
N TRP A 16 -3.32 19.59 1.84
CA TRP A 16 -1.88 19.42 2.01
C TRP A 16 -1.55 18.26 2.95
N THR A 17 -2.32 18.08 4.03
CA THR A 17 -2.17 16.91 4.91
C THR A 17 -2.38 15.60 4.14
N ARG A 18 -3.40 15.53 3.28
CA ARG A 18 -3.63 14.36 2.44
C ARG A 18 -2.48 14.12 1.46
N LEU A 19 -1.93 15.17 0.85
CA LEU A 19 -0.78 15.06 -0.06
C LEU A 19 0.44 14.46 0.64
N VAL A 20 0.75 14.90 1.86
CA VAL A 20 1.86 14.32 2.66
C VAL A 20 1.64 12.83 2.91
N HIS A 21 0.43 12.43 3.30
CA HIS A 21 0.10 11.01 3.44
C HIS A 21 0.27 10.23 2.13
N MET A 22 -0.17 10.80 1.00
CA MET A 22 -0.02 10.17 -0.31
C MET A 22 1.44 9.91 -0.67
N VAL A 23 2.33 10.88 -0.41
CA VAL A 23 3.77 10.72 -0.68
C VAL A 23 4.36 9.62 0.20
N ILE A 24 4.04 9.60 1.50
CA ILE A 24 4.55 8.56 2.41
C ILE A 24 4.05 7.17 2.01
N LEU A 25 2.75 7.04 1.71
CA LEU A 25 2.15 5.78 1.26
C LEU A 25 2.68 5.33 -0.10
N PHE A 26 2.98 6.27 -1.00
CA PHE A 26 3.64 5.95 -2.27
C PHE A 26 5.04 5.37 -2.04
N VAL A 27 5.84 5.95 -1.15
CA VAL A 27 7.14 5.37 -0.78
C VAL A 27 6.97 3.98 -0.17
N ALA A 28 6.01 3.82 0.75
CA ALA A 28 5.71 2.52 1.35
C ALA A 28 5.27 1.48 0.30
N PHE A 29 4.45 1.88 -0.67
CA PHE A 29 4.03 1.06 -1.81
C PHE A 29 5.24 0.54 -2.59
N ARG A 30 6.20 1.41 -2.93
CA ARG A 30 7.41 1.01 -3.68
C ARG A 30 8.30 0.04 -2.89
N ILE A 31 8.37 0.21 -1.57
CA ILE A 31 9.09 -0.72 -0.69
C ILE A 31 8.38 -2.07 -0.65
N THR A 32 7.06 -2.10 -0.44
CA THR A 32 6.26 -3.32 -0.45
C THR A 32 6.35 -4.06 -1.79
N GLU A 33 6.27 -3.34 -2.90
CA GLU A 33 6.45 -3.87 -4.26
C GLU A 33 7.82 -4.56 -4.41
N LEU A 34 8.90 -3.92 -3.93
CA LEU A 34 10.24 -4.50 -3.94
C LEU A 34 10.32 -5.79 -3.10
N ILE A 35 9.72 -5.80 -1.92
CA ILE A 35 9.67 -6.97 -1.04
C ILE A 35 8.88 -8.11 -1.70
N LEU A 36 7.74 -7.81 -2.34
CA LEU A 36 6.95 -8.79 -3.06
C LEU A 36 7.76 -9.44 -4.19
N TYR A 37 8.50 -8.66 -4.97
CA TYR A 37 9.38 -9.23 -6.00
C TYR A 37 10.45 -10.14 -5.41
N ALA A 38 11.06 -9.78 -4.28
CA ALA A 38 12.00 -10.65 -3.60
C ALA A 38 11.34 -11.96 -3.13
N ILE A 39 10.13 -11.90 -2.56
CA ILE A 39 9.36 -13.08 -2.14
C ILE A 39 9.03 -13.98 -3.34
N ILE A 40 8.61 -13.41 -4.46
CA ILE A 40 8.30 -14.16 -5.70
C ILE A 40 9.53 -14.93 -6.18
N ILE A 41 10.69 -14.27 -6.25
CA ILE A 41 11.95 -14.91 -6.67
C ILE A 41 12.32 -16.04 -5.69
N LEU A 42 12.25 -15.78 -4.38
CA LEU A 42 12.58 -16.77 -3.37
C LEU A 42 11.62 -17.97 -3.41
N GLN A 43 10.31 -17.74 -3.53
CA GLN A 43 9.32 -18.81 -3.67
C GLN A 43 9.56 -19.62 -4.93
N PHE A 44 9.92 -18.99 -6.05
CA PHE A 44 10.24 -19.67 -7.30
C PHE A 44 11.42 -20.64 -7.12
N PHE A 45 12.54 -20.17 -6.55
CA PHE A 45 13.71 -21.02 -6.27
C PHE A 45 13.41 -22.12 -5.26
N MET A 46 12.68 -21.83 -4.17
CA MET A 46 12.29 -22.83 -3.18
C MET A 46 11.37 -23.90 -3.79
N THR A 47 10.45 -23.51 -4.66
CA THR A 47 9.59 -24.46 -5.37
C THR A 47 10.41 -25.34 -6.32
N MET A 48 11.44 -24.79 -6.96
CA MET A 48 12.34 -25.55 -7.84
C MET A 48 13.18 -26.57 -7.07
N ILE A 49 13.67 -26.23 -5.87
CA ILE A 49 14.54 -27.11 -5.07
C ILE A 49 13.73 -28.12 -4.24
N THR A 50 12.68 -27.65 -3.56
CA THR A 50 11.91 -28.43 -2.57
C THR A 50 10.62 -29.01 -3.16
N GLY A 51 10.16 -28.53 -4.31
CA GLY A 51 8.87 -28.93 -4.90
C GLY A 51 7.65 -28.39 -4.14
N LYS A 52 7.84 -27.56 -3.12
CA LYS A 52 6.79 -27.02 -2.26
C LYS A 52 6.99 -25.52 -2.04
N ARG A 53 5.89 -24.79 -1.93
CA ARG A 53 5.88 -23.39 -1.49
C ARG A 53 6.00 -23.34 0.04
N LEU A 54 6.77 -22.37 0.55
CA LEU A 54 6.89 -22.16 2.00
C LEU A 54 5.67 -21.38 2.51
N GLU A 55 4.84 -22.00 3.36
CA GLU A 55 3.58 -21.41 3.85
C GLU A 55 3.77 -20.03 4.49
N ASN A 56 4.87 -19.81 5.20
CA ASN A 56 5.16 -18.52 5.83
C ASN A 56 5.39 -17.40 4.81
N LEU A 57 6.06 -17.70 3.70
CA LEU A 57 6.27 -16.72 2.61
C LEU A 57 4.98 -16.47 1.84
N ASP A 58 4.12 -17.48 1.71
CA ASP A 58 2.82 -17.36 1.05
C ASP A 58 1.91 -16.41 1.83
N LYS A 59 1.76 -16.64 3.14
CA LYS A 59 1.03 -15.75 4.05
C LYS A 59 1.56 -14.32 3.99
N LEU A 60 2.88 -14.14 4.10
CA LEU A 60 3.51 -12.82 4.01
C LEU A 60 3.23 -12.12 2.67
N SER A 61 3.29 -12.85 1.54
CA SER A 61 2.98 -12.26 0.23
C SER A 61 1.50 -11.88 0.10
N SER A 62 0.60 -12.65 0.71
CA SER A 62 -0.83 -12.34 0.75
C SER A 62 -1.07 -11.06 1.55
N ASP A 63 -0.51 -10.96 2.75
CA ASP A 63 -0.64 -9.78 3.62
C ASP A 63 -0.10 -8.52 2.94
N LEU A 64 1.08 -8.59 2.32
CA LEU A 64 1.68 -7.47 1.58
C LEU A 64 0.85 -7.08 0.36
N SER A 65 0.22 -8.04 -0.32
CA SER A 65 -0.66 -7.76 -1.47
C SER A 65 -1.94 -7.05 -1.03
N HIS A 66 -2.53 -7.44 0.09
CA HIS A 66 -3.67 -6.73 0.68
C HIS A 66 -3.31 -5.31 1.12
N TYR A 67 -2.15 -5.14 1.77
CA TYR A 67 -1.65 -3.82 2.13
C TYR A 67 -1.48 -2.92 0.88
N MET A 68 -0.93 -3.46 -0.20
CA MET A 68 -0.74 -2.73 -1.46
C MET A 68 -2.08 -2.30 -2.10
N LYS A 69 -3.11 -3.15 -2.03
CA LYS A 69 -4.48 -2.81 -2.43
C LYS A 69 -5.04 -1.65 -1.60
N ASN A 70 -4.88 -1.69 -0.28
CA ASN A 70 -5.40 -0.65 0.62
C ASN A 70 -4.73 0.71 0.36
N ILE A 71 -3.42 0.73 0.08
CA ILE A 71 -2.73 1.95 -0.37
C ILE A 71 -3.37 2.49 -1.65
N MET A 72 -3.57 1.65 -2.66
CA MET A 72 -4.11 2.09 -3.94
C MET A 72 -5.54 2.64 -3.80
N LEU A 73 -6.37 2.03 -2.95
CA LEU A 73 -7.72 2.54 -2.66
C LEU A 73 -7.69 3.94 -2.02
N TYR A 74 -6.78 4.19 -1.09
CA TYR A 74 -6.61 5.52 -0.48
C TYR A 74 -6.08 6.56 -1.47
N LEU A 75 -5.05 6.20 -2.25
CA LEU A 75 -4.44 7.08 -3.26
C LEU A 75 -5.42 7.46 -4.38
N SER A 76 -6.31 6.53 -4.75
CA SER A 76 -7.32 6.73 -5.80
C SER A 76 -8.63 7.36 -5.32
N PHE A 77 -8.69 7.83 -4.06
CA PHE A 77 -9.89 8.43 -3.46
C PHE A 77 -11.09 7.47 -3.38
N ASN A 78 -10.87 6.15 -3.51
CA ASN A 78 -11.92 5.14 -3.39
C ASN A 78 -12.28 4.83 -1.92
N HIS A 79 -11.35 5.06 -0.99
CA HIS A 79 -11.59 4.89 0.43
C HIS A 79 -10.88 5.98 1.25
N ASP A 80 -11.50 6.43 2.34
CA ASP A 80 -10.90 7.42 3.24
C ASP A 80 -10.20 6.77 4.46
N GLU A 81 -10.25 5.45 4.58
CA GLU A 81 -9.41 4.74 5.55
C GLU A 81 -7.93 4.87 5.17
N ARG A 82 -7.17 5.42 6.09
CA ARG A 82 -5.72 5.55 5.94
C ARG A 82 -5.08 4.19 6.22
N PRO A 83 -4.21 3.66 5.34
CA PRO A 83 -3.44 2.47 5.63
C PRO A 83 -2.28 2.76 6.60
N PHE A 84 -1.66 1.70 7.14
CA PHE A 84 -0.39 1.78 7.88
C PHE A 84 0.64 2.64 7.12
N PRO A 85 1.46 3.47 7.80
CA PRO A 85 1.64 3.61 9.24
C PRO A 85 0.67 4.58 9.94
N PHE A 86 -0.35 5.07 9.25
CA PHE A 86 -1.29 6.04 9.81
C PHE A 86 -2.47 5.40 10.54
N SER A 87 -2.60 4.09 10.42
CA SER A 87 -3.55 3.23 11.12
C SER A 87 -2.87 1.92 11.51
N GLU A 88 -3.59 1.10 12.27
CA GLU A 88 -3.11 -0.24 12.60
C GLU A 88 -2.85 -1.05 11.33
N TRP A 89 -1.80 -1.87 11.38
CA TRP A 89 -1.53 -2.82 10.32
C TRP A 89 -2.65 -3.86 10.31
N ASP A 90 -3.54 -3.75 9.33
CA ASP A 90 -4.60 -4.73 9.10
C ASP A 90 -3.96 -6.04 8.60
N GLN A 91 -3.64 -6.91 9.55
CA GLN A 91 -3.45 -8.33 9.28
C GLN A 91 -4.84 -8.87 8.98
N THR A 92 -5.31 -8.69 7.74
CA THR A 92 -6.65 -9.12 7.33
C THR A 92 -6.86 -10.54 7.83
N LYS A 93 -7.79 -10.69 8.79
CA LYS A 93 -8.32 -11.97 9.23
C LYS A 93 -9.13 -12.55 8.06
N GLY A 94 -8.43 -13.15 7.10
CA GLY A 94 -8.98 -13.93 6.00
C GLY A 94 -8.89 -15.41 6.33
#